data_AF-A0A949VL74-F1
#
_entry.id   AF-A0A949VL74-F1
#
_cell.length_a   1.000
_cell.length_b   1.000
_cell.length_c   1.000
_cell.angle_alpha   90.00
_cell.angle_beta   90.00
_cell.angle_gamma   90.00
#
_symmetry.space_group_name_H-M   'P 1'
#
loop_
_entity.id
_entity.type
_entity.pdbx_description
1 polymer ?
#
loop_
_entity_poly.entity_id
_entity_poly.type
_entity_poly.pdbx_seq_one_letter_code
_entity_poly.pdbx_strand_id
1 'polypeptide(L)'
;MPRLPRFLLPVLGAHILLLAAYTGPERWVPPRLRAWSVAWVRPLFHQGWDLFAPDPPRCACVLQARADNGPWRALAHEDGLLARRMARHLAAYAGGGAVLPDTLVLSQRWAPAMRTLAIREGAVPRSFRAVQRCLEGPSGTLRLKERTVPIQLTGP
;
A
#
# COMPACT_ATOMS: atom_id res chain seq x y z
N MET A 1 11.64 19.42 40.98
CA MET A 1 10.87 19.39 39.71
C MET A 1 11.85 19.54 38.55
N PRO A 2 12.04 18.53 37.69
CA PRO A 2 12.92 18.66 36.52
C PRO A 2 12.33 19.69 35.54
N ARG A 3 13.13 20.66 35.10
CA ARG A 3 12.72 21.65 34.10
C ARG A 3 12.70 21.01 32.73
N LEU A 4 11.55 21.09 32.05
CA LEU A 4 11.41 20.54 30.71
C LEU A 4 12.31 21.32 29.72
N PRO A 5 13.14 20.65 28.91
CA PRO A 5 13.94 21.31 27.89
C PRO A 5 13.07 22.16 26.93
N ARG A 6 13.49 23.40 26.66
CA ARG A 6 12.74 24.34 25.80
C ARG A 6 12.52 23.82 24.38
N PHE A 7 13.37 22.91 23.89
CA PHE A 7 13.23 22.31 22.55
C PHE A 7 12.10 21.28 22.47
N LEU A 8 11.59 20.76 23.59
CA LEU A 8 10.49 19.78 23.58
C LEU A 8 9.15 20.42 23.22
N LEU A 9 8.95 21.69 23.57
CA LEU A 9 7.73 22.43 23.25
C LEU A 9 7.45 22.51 21.73
N PRO A 10 8.38 22.96 20.87
CA PRO A 10 8.14 22.99 19.43
C PRO A 10 8.02 21.58 18.82
N VAL A 11 8.77 20.60 19.34
CA VAL A 11 8.67 19.20 18.88
C VAL A 11 7.28 18.63 19.20
N LEU A 12 6.78 18.86 20.41
CA LEU A 12 5.45 18.44 20.82
C LEU A 12 4.35 19.14 20.02
N GLY A 13 4.50 20.46 19.80
CA GLY A 13 3.57 21.23 18.95
C GLY A 13 3.52 20.70 17.52
N ALA A 14 4.68 20.44 16.90
CA ALA A 14 4.76 19.85 15.57
C ALA A 14 4.16 18.44 15.52
N HIS A 15 4.39 17.62 16.55
CA HIS A 15 3.81 16.29 16.66
C HIS A 15 2.27 16.34 16.77
N ILE A 16 1.72 17.19 17.64
CA ILE A 16 0.26 17.36 17.78
C ILE A 16 -0.35 17.87 16.47
N LEU A 17 0.29 18.83 15.80
CA LEU A 17 -0.17 19.34 14.51
C LEU A 17 -0.19 18.24 13.43
N LEU A 18 0.86 17.42 13.36
CA LEU A 18 0.94 16.28 12.46
C LEU A 18 -0.18 15.26 12.74
N LEU A 19 -0.45 14.95 14.00
CA LEU A 19 -1.54 14.05 14.39
C LEU A 19 -2.92 14.62 14.03
N ALA A 20 -3.16 15.89 14.35
CA ALA A 20 -4.41 16.56 14.00
C ALA A 20 -4.64 16.62 12.49
N ALA A 21 -3.59 16.87 11.71
CA ALA A 21 -3.66 16.83 10.25
C ALA A 21 -3.89 15.40 9.70
N TYR A 22 -3.40 14.38 10.41
CA TYR A 22 -3.59 12.97 10.06
C TYR A 22 -5.01 12.46 10.33
N THR A 23 -5.60 12.83 11.47
CA THR A 23 -6.93 12.35 11.90
C THR A 23 -8.07 13.27 11.47
N GLY A 24 -7.77 14.54 11.17
CA GLY A 24 -8.76 15.53 10.74
C GLY A 24 -9.39 15.23 9.39
N PRO A 25 -10.59 15.79 9.10
CA PRO A 25 -11.26 15.60 7.83
C PRO A 25 -10.51 16.31 6.69
N GLU A 26 -10.47 15.64 5.53
CA GLU A 26 -9.62 16.05 4.40
C GLU A 26 -9.91 17.47 3.89
N ARG A 27 -11.17 17.90 3.94
CA ARG A 27 -11.60 19.26 3.57
C ARG A 27 -10.99 20.38 4.42
N TRP A 28 -10.45 20.08 5.60
CA TRP A 28 -9.88 21.07 6.53
C TRP A 28 -8.35 21.08 6.53
N VAL A 29 -7.71 20.12 5.85
CA VAL A 29 -6.26 19.93 5.88
C VAL A 29 -5.69 20.18 4.49
N PRO A 30 -4.76 21.13 4.31
CA PRO A 30 -4.10 21.35 3.02
C PRO A 30 -3.48 20.05 2.48
N PRO A 31 -3.58 19.74 1.18
CA PRO A 31 -3.12 18.47 0.62
C PRO A 31 -1.65 18.15 0.91
N ARG A 32 -0.79 19.17 0.93
CA ARG A 32 0.63 19.02 1.28
C ARG A 32 0.81 18.60 2.74
N LEU A 33 0.14 19.28 3.66
CA LEU A 33 0.20 18.95 5.09
C LEU A 33 -0.38 17.56 5.35
N ARG A 34 -1.44 17.19 4.62
CA ARG A 34 -2.02 15.84 4.66
C ARG A 34 -1.00 14.79 4.21
N ALA A 35 -0.33 14.99 3.07
CA ALA A 35 0.70 14.08 2.58
C ALA A 35 1.85 13.89 3.58
N TRP A 36 2.33 14.99 4.19
CA TRP A 36 3.35 14.94 5.24
C TRP A 36 2.84 14.20 6.49
N SER A 37 1.63 14.50 6.96
CA SER A 37 1.04 13.82 8.12
C SER A 37 0.94 12.31 7.89
N VAL A 38 0.50 11.87 6.71
CA VAL A 38 0.40 10.45 6.36
C VAL A 38 1.80 9.80 6.29
N ALA A 39 2.79 10.47 5.72
CA ALA A 39 4.15 9.92 5.59
C ALA A 39 4.82 9.69 6.96
N TRP A 40 4.59 10.59 7.94
CA TRP A 40 5.25 10.54 9.24
C TRP A 40 4.46 9.81 10.32
N VAL A 41 3.14 10.02 10.37
CA VAL A 41 2.28 9.45 11.41
C VAL A 41 1.97 7.99 11.12
N ARG A 42 1.70 7.63 9.86
CA ARG A 42 1.23 6.28 9.50
C ARG A 42 2.23 5.17 9.87
N PRO A 43 3.55 5.28 9.64
CA PRO A 43 4.48 4.23 10.06
C PRO A 43 4.53 4.00 11.58
N LEU A 44 4.28 5.05 12.37
CA LEU A 44 4.38 5.02 13.82
C LEU A 44 3.06 4.61 14.50
N PHE A 45 1.92 5.06 13.97
CA PHE A 45 0.57 4.77 14.50
C PHE A 45 -0.08 3.55 13.86
N HIS A 46 0.26 3.27 12.59
CA HIS A 46 -0.12 2.05 11.89
C HIS A 46 1.07 1.10 11.77
N GLN A 47 1.83 0.91 12.85
CA GLN A 47 2.37 -0.42 13.11
C GLN A 47 1.15 -1.35 13.06
N GLY A 48 1.01 -2.05 11.93
CA GLY A 48 -0.30 -2.41 11.39
C GLY A 48 -1.22 -3.04 12.42
N TRP A 49 -2.51 -2.73 12.32
CA TRP A 49 -3.54 -3.56 12.96
C TRP A 49 -3.33 -5.06 12.66
N ASP A 50 -2.60 -5.41 11.60
CA ASP A 50 -2.02 -6.72 11.28
C ASP A 50 -1.16 -7.39 12.39
N LEU A 51 -0.82 -6.70 13.48
CA LEU A 51 -0.16 -7.28 14.66
C LEU A 51 -1.13 -7.73 15.76
N PHE A 52 -2.39 -7.27 15.75
CA PHE A 52 -3.43 -7.68 16.72
C PHE A 52 -4.73 -8.17 16.05
N ALA A 53 -4.64 -8.52 14.76
CA ALA A 53 -5.66 -9.07 13.87
C ALA A 53 -6.87 -8.14 13.60
N PRO A 54 -6.91 -7.44 12.45
CA PRO A 54 -8.18 -7.26 11.78
C PRO A 54 -8.58 -8.60 11.16
N ASP A 55 -9.88 -8.85 10.96
CA ASP A 55 -10.29 -9.95 10.07
C ASP A 55 -9.44 -9.88 8.80
N PRO A 56 -8.79 -10.99 8.39
CA PRO A 56 -7.94 -10.95 7.20
C PRO A 56 -8.81 -10.38 6.07
N PRO A 57 -8.34 -9.36 5.34
CA PRO A 57 -9.14 -8.77 4.30
C PRO A 57 -9.58 -9.89 3.38
N ARG A 58 -10.89 -10.01 3.16
CA ARG A 58 -11.47 -11.06 2.31
C ARG A 58 -10.81 -11.06 0.93
N CYS A 59 -10.20 -9.95 0.53
CA CYS A 59 -9.46 -9.75 -0.70
C CYS A 59 -7.94 -9.65 -0.47
N ALA A 60 -7.17 -10.54 -1.09
CA ALA A 60 -5.73 -10.42 -1.25
C ALA A 60 -5.38 -9.74 -2.59
N CYS A 61 -4.41 -8.83 -2.62
CA CYS A 61 -3.96 -8.17 -3.85
C CYS A 61 -2.48 -8.47 -4.10
N VAL A 62 -2.14 -8.85 -5.34
CA VAL A 62 -0.78 -9.21 -5.75
C VAL A 62 -0.43 -8.49 -7.05
N LEU A 63 0.70 -7.79 -7.06
CA LEU A 63 1.28 -7.24 -8.29
C LEU A 63 1.99 -8.35 -9.06
N GLN A 64 1.71 -8.44 -10.35
CA GLN A 64 2.35 -9.37 -11.26
C GLN A 64 2.99 -8.62 -12.43
N ALA A 65 4.13 -9.12 -12.87
CA ALA A 65 4.76 -8.69 -14.09
C ALA A 65 5.00 -9.87 -15.02
N ARG A 66 5.07 -9.58 -16.30
CA ARG A 66 5.55 -10.54 -17.30
C ARG A 66 6.60 -9.89 -18.18
N ALA A 67 7.57 -10.70 -18.59
CA ALA A 67 8.34 -10.43 -19.80
C ALA A 67 7.48 -10.82 -21.00
N ASP A 68 7.44 -10.01 -22.05
CA ASP A 68 6.73 -10.23 -23.33
C ASP A 68 5.58 -11.27 -23.29
N ASN A 69 5.86 -12.48 -23.77
CA ASN A 69 4.93 -13.63 -23.81
C ASN A 69 5.23 -14.70 -22.74
N GLY A 70 6.05 -14.36 -21.76
CA GLY A 70 6.36 -15.22 -20.62
C GLY A 70 5.20 -15.31 -19.61
N PRO A 71 5.29 -16.24 -18.66
CA PRO A 71 4.28 -16.38 -17.62
C PRO A 71 4.23 -15.15 -16.73
N TRP A 72 3.04 -14.82 -16.22
CA TRP A 72 2.88 -13.80 -15.19
C TRP A 72 3.52 -14.27 -13.89
N ARG A 73 4.48 -13.49 -13.39
CA ARG A 73 5.18 -13.73 -12.13
C ARG A 73 4.77 -12.69 -11.12
N ALA A 74 4.49 -13.13 -9.89
CA ALA A 74 4.23 -12.19 -8.80
C ALA A 74 5.52 -11.44 -8.45
N LEU A 75 5.44 -10.12 -8.35
CA LEU A 75 6.59 -9.23 -8.07
C LEU A 75 7.08 -9.30 -6.61
N ALA A 76 6.48 -10.18 -5.84
CA ALA A 76 6.80 -10.41 -4.45
C ALA A 76 6.34 -11.80 -4.06
N HIS A 77 6.88 -12.77 -4.77
CA HIS A 77 6.76 -14.16 -4.38
C HIS A 77 7.98 -14.52 -3.54
N GLU A 78 8.11 -13.88 -2.37
CA GLU A 78 9.17 -14.25 -1.44
C GLU A 78 8.65 -15.16 -0.34
N ASP A 79 9.45 -16.18 -0.05
CA ASP A 79 9.31 -17.03 1.13
C ASP A 79 9.61 -16.21 2.38
N GLY A 80 8.72 -16.30 3.38
CA GLY A 80 8.81 -15.55 4.62
C GLY A 80 7.69 -14.52 4.82
N LEU A 81 7.25 -14.40 6.07
CA LEU A 81 6.06 -13.63 6.45
C LEU A 81 6.17 -12.12 6.16
N LEU A 82 7.38 -11.56 6.23
CA LEU A 82 7.61 -10.11 6.13
C LEU A 82 7.48 -9.58 4.69
N ALA A 83 8.09 -10.26 3.72
CA ALA A 83 8.03 -9.86 2.31
C ALA A 83 6.60 -10.02 1.74
N ARG A 84 5.88 -11.08 2.14
CA ARG A 84 4.45 -11.27 1.83
C ARG A 84 3.58 -10.14 2.40
N ARG A 85 3.92 -9.58 3.57
CA ARG A 85 3.23 -8.40 4.16
C ARG A 85 3.52 -7.14 3.34
N MET A 86 4.79 -6.83 3.06
CA MET A 86 5.17 -5.62 2.31
C MET A 86 4.55 -5.55 0.91
N ALA A 87 4.45 -6.68 0.22
CA ALA A 87 3.86 -6.75 -1.11
C ALA A 87 2.34 -6.62 -1.13
N ARG A 88 1.65 -7.21 -0.15
CA ARG A 88 0.23 -6.98 0.10
C ARG A 88 -0.04 -5.50 0.31
N HIS A 89 0.85 -4.80 1.01
CA HIS A 89 0.71 -3.37 1.24
C HIS A 89 0.88 -2.54 -0.03
N LEU A 90 1.71 -2.91 -1.01
CA LEU A 90 1.89 -2.11 -2.24
C LEU A 90 0.62 -2.00 -3.10
N ALA A 91 -0.07 -3.11 -3.33
CA ALA A 91 -1.34 -3.10 -4.08
C ALA A 91 -2.49 -2.50 -3.27
N ALA A 92 -2.53 -2.74 -1.96
CA ALA A 92 -3.50 -2.11 -1.06
C ALA A 92 -3.25 -0.59 -0.88
N TYR A 93 -2.00 -0.15 -0.94
CA TYR A 93 -1.58 1.25 -0.83
C TYR A 93 -2.01 2.05 -2.06
N ALA A 94 -1.92 1.44 -3.26
CA ALA A 94 -2.38 2.07 -4.49
C ALA A 94 -3.91 2.23 -4.55
N GLY A 95 -4.67 1.33 -3.91
CA GLY A 95 -6.15 1.38 -3.86
C GLY A 95 -6.75 1.86 -2.53
N GLY A 96 -5.95 2.36 -1.60
CA GLY A 96 -6.44 2.83 -0.29
C GLY A 96 -7.09 1.75 0.60
N GLY A 97 -6.89 0.46 0.32
CA GLY A 97 -7.55 -0.64 1.03
C GLY A 97 -8.96 -1.01 0.54
N ALA A 98 -9.44 -0.40 -0.56
CA ALA A 98 -10.73 -0.71 -1.18
C ALA A 98 -10.61 -1.79 -2.28
N VAL A 99 -11.77 -2.25 -2.80
CA VAL A 99 -11.85 -3.04 -4.03
C VAL A 99 -11.12 -2.29 -5.15
N LEU A 100 -10.28 -2.99 -5.93
CA LEU A 100 -9.51 -2.31 -6.97
C LEU A 100 -10.46 -1.68 -8.01
N PRO A 101 -10.13 -0.48 -8.53
CA PRO A 101 -10.83 0.09 -9.68
C PRO A 101 -10.63 -0.79 -10.93
N ASP A 102 -11.37 -0.52 -12.02
CA ASP A 102 -11.19 -1.23 -13.30
C ASP A 102 -9.80 -1.05 -13.90
N THR A 103 -9.09 0.02 -13.53
CA THR A 103 -7.72 0.27 -13.94
C THR A 103 -6.97 0.94 -12.79
N LEU A 104 -5.80 0.40 -12.45
CA LEU A 104 -4.96 0.96 -11.42
C LEU A 104 -4.00 1.98 -12.04
N VAL A 105 -4.18 3.25 -11.71
CA VAL A 105 -3.32 4.33 -12.18
C VAL A 105 -2.21 4.58 -11.16
N LEU A 106 -0.97 4.40 -11.57
CA LEU A 106 0.22 4.64 -10.76
C LEU A 106 1.05 5.76 -11.36
N SER A 107 1.58 6.65 -10.52
CA SER A 107 2.55 7.66 -10.97
C SER A 107 3.80 6.98 -11.54
N GLN A 108 4.33 7.50 -12.65
CA GLN A 108 5.58 7.09 -13.28
C GLN A 108 6.77 6.98 -12.32
N ARG A 109 6.77 7.74 -11.20
CA ARG A 109 7.81 7.64 -10.17
C ARG A 109 7.99 6.25 -9.57
N TRP A 110 6.95 5.40 -9.65
CA TRP A 110 6.98 4.02 -9.16
C TRP A 110 7.56 3.03 -10.16
N ALA A 111 7.67 3.42 -11.45
CA ALA A 111 8.14 2.53 -12.51
C ALA A 111 9.56 1.97 -12.26
N PRO A 112 10.56 2.74 -11.78
CA PRO A 112 11.87 2.21 -11.46
C PRO A 112 11.82 1.12 -10.38
N ALA A 113 11.08 1.35 -9.29
CA ALA A 113 10.95 0.39 -8.20
C ALA A 113 10.26 -0.91 -8.66
N MET A 114 9.17 -0.80 -9.44
CA MET A 114 8.48 -1.95 -10.01
C MET A 114 9.36 -2.75 -10.97
N ARG A 115 10.20 -2.07 -11.77
CA ARG A 115 11.17 -2.74 -12.65
C ARG A 115 12.25 -3.47 -11.86
N THR A 116 12.82 -2.85 -10.83
CA THR A 116 13.83 -3.49 -9.98
C THR A 116 13.29 -4.75 -9.31
N LEU A 117 12.05 -4.72 -8.80
CA LEU A 117 11.40 -5.88 -8.22
C LEU A 117 11.17 -6.99 -9.24
N ALA A 118 10.72 -6.65 -10.45
CA ALA A 118 10.52 -7.62 -11.52
C ALA A 118 11.83 -8.31 -11.90
N ILE A 119 12.91 -7.55 -12.06
CA ILE A 119 14.22 -8.08 -12.43
C ILE A 119 14.72 -9.06 -11.37
N ARG A 120 14.52 -8.74 -10.09
CA ARG A 120 14.87 -9.63 -8.96
C ARG A 120 14.14 -10.97 -9.01
N GLU A 121 12.88 -10.97 -9.44
CA GLU A 121 12.05 -12.17 -9.62
C GLU A 121 12.30 -12.89 -10.97
N GLY A 122 13.36 -12.49 -11.68
CA GLY A 122 13.76 -13.06 -12.95
C GLY A 122 12.86 -12.66 -14.13
N ALA A 123 12.13 -11.55 -14.02
CA ALA A 123 11.31 -11.00 -15.10
C ALA A 123 11.93 -9.69 -15.62
N VAL A 124 12.10 -9.55 -16.93
CA VAL A 124 12.35 -8.25 -17.57
C VAL A 124 10.97 -7.68 -17.97
N PRO A 125 10.38 -6.79 -17.17
CA PRO A 125 8.95 -6.54 -17.28
C PRO A 125 8.62 -5.61 -18.46
N ARG A 126 7.75 -6.06 -19.36
CA ARG A 126 7.10 -5.21 -20.37
C ARG A 126 5.66 -4.85 -20.00
N SER A 127 5.02 -5.65 -19.15
CA SER A 127 3.64 -5.41 -18.73
C SER A 127 3.47 -5.69 -17.25
N PHE A 128 2.60 -4.90 -16.61
CA PHE A 128 2.26 -5.01 -15.20
C PHE A 128 0.74 -5.17 -15.05
N ARG A 129 0.32 -5.98 -14.08
CA ARG A 129 -1.08 -6.09 -13.66
C ARG A 129 -1.18 -6.26 -12.16
N ALA A 130 -2.31 -5.88 -11.59
CA ALA A 130 -2.71 -6.27 -10.26
C ALA A 130 -3.73 -7.41 -10.35
N VAL A 131 -3.62 -8.38 -9.46
CA VAL A 131 -4.62 -9.44 -9.31
C VAL A 131 -5.20 -9.36 -7.91
N GLN A 132 -6.51 -9.16 -7.83
CA GLN A 132 -7.28 -9.17 -6.59
C GLN A 132 -8.01 -10.52 -6.47
N ARG A 133 -7.87 -11.17 -5.32
CA ARG A 133 -8.45 -12.47 -4.99
C ARG A 133 -9.34 -12.32 -3.77
N CYS A 134 -10.64 -12.28 -3.97
CA CYS A 134 -11.63 -12.07 -2.91
C CYS A 134 -12.36 -13.36 -2.54
N LEU A 135 -12.62 -13.57 -1.25
CA LEU A 135 -13.56 -14.56 -0.75
C LEU A 135 -14.95 -13.90 -0.68
N GLU A 136 -15.83 -14.27 -1.60
CA GLU A 136 -17.23 -13.82 -1.64
C GLU A 136 -18.17 -14.94 -1.17
N GLY A 137 -19.23 -14.59 -0.43
CA GLY A 137 -20.25 -15.54 0.02
C GLY A 137 -20.56 -15.45 1.51
N PRO A 138 -21.68 -16.04 1.97
CA PRO A 138 -21.97 -16.20 3.39
C PRO A 138 -20.98 -17.18 4.03
N SER A 139 -20.80 -17.11 5.35
CA SER A 139 -19.71 -17.72 6.12
C SER A 139 -19.48 -19.23 5.91
N GLY A 140 -20.44 -19.95 5.32
CA GLY A 140 -20.33 -21.38 4.97
C GLY A 140 -20.14 -21.72 3.49
N THR A 141 -20.14 -20.74 2.56
CA THR A 141 -20.00 -20.96 1.11
C THR A 141 -19.09 -19.91 0.44
N LEU A 142 -17.95 -19.67 1.07
CA LEU A 142 -16.95 -18.75 0.51
C LEU A 142 -16.44 -19.28 -0.84
N ARG A 143 -16.56 -18.46 -1.88
CA ARG A 143 -15.98 -18.70 -3.20
C ARG A 143 -14.83 -17.74 -3.43
N LEU A 144 -13.72 -18.26 -3.95
CA LEU A 144 -12.62 -17.43 -4.41
C LEU A 144 -12.98 -16.81 -5.76
N LYS A 145 -13.02 -15.49 -5.82
CA LYS A 145 -13.19 -14.71 -7.04
C LYS A 145 -11.91 -13.97 -7.34
N GLU A 146 -11.39 -14.18 -8.54
CA GLU A 146 -10.21 -13.48 -9.02
C GLU A 146 -10.61 -12.38 -9.99
N ARG A 147 -10.03 -11.19 -9.82
CA ARG A 147 -10.17 -10.06 -10.74
C ARG A 147 -8.79 -9.58 -11.13
N THR A 148 -8.58 -9.46 -12.44
CA THR A 148 -7.36 -8.86 -12.99
C THR A 148 -7.61 -7.39 -13.27
N VAL A 149 -6.69 -6.54 -12.86
CA VAL A 149 -6.75 -5.09 -13.05
C VAL A 149 -5.48 -4.63 -13.76
N PRO A 150 -5.58 -4.04 -14.97
CA PRO A 150 -4.44 -3.47 -15.67
C PRO A 150 -3.84 -2.31 -14.88
N ILE A 151 -2.52 -2.16 -14.96
CA ILE A 151 -1.80 -1.04 -14.35
C ILE A 151 -1.39 -0.07 -15.45
N GLN A 152 -1.85 1.18 -15.34
CA GLN A 152 -1.41 2.28 -16.20
C GLN A 152 -0.46 3.17 -15.43
N LEU A 153 0.70 3.47 -16.03
CA LEU A 153 1.65 4.42 -15.49
C LEU A 153 1.35 5.79 -16.09
N THR A 154 0.80 6.71 -15.30
CA THR A 154 0.53 8.08 -15.75
C THR A 154 1.78 8.95 -15.64
N GLY A 155 1.91 9.89 -16.58
CA GLY A 155 2.98 10.89 -16.67
C GLY A 155 3.09 11.80 -15.43
N PRO A 156 4.13 12.66 -15.37
CA PRO A 156 4.37 13.55 -14.24
C PRO A 156 3.20 14.49 -13.95
#